data_AF-A0A935BXB9-F1
#
_entry.id   AF-A0A935BXB9-F1
#
_cell.length_a   1.000
_cell.length_b   1.000
_cell.length_c   1.000
_cell.angle_alpha   90.00
_cell.angle_beta   90.00
_cell.angle_gamma   90.00
#
_symmetry.space_group_name_H-M   'P 1'
#
loop_
_entity.id
_entity.type
_entity.pdbx_description
1 polymer ?
#
loop_
_entity_poly.entity_id
_entity_poly.type
_entity_poly.pdbx_seq_one_letter_code
_entity_poly.pdbx_strand_id
1 'polypeptide(L)'
;MTTPTNQLRIVEYRIDYTHRVQVGVVADCDDTAIALAQAAFDAGAIWDNTPEMPLLYDDYDEVEDETLIFRVVATVARWPEPAVCVVNATRDAAARETCRLLMLAEALRVGQLGAEGEYQRTLDQAYRMAAKVFGGPEVEGAPRPRVVVAVEGGLVQGASSDLPVELVVVDYDVKNPDDGALAIPQSGGGESLASLAEQVVEIYPGFVEDVWRLT
;
A
#
# COMPACT_ATOMS: atom_id res chain seq x y z
N MET A 1 -4.71 -54.16 17.77
CA MET A 1 -4.64 -53.39 16.50
C MET A 1 -4.52 -51.93 16.88
N THR A 2 -3.33 -51.34 16.76
CA THR A 2 -3.10 -49.91 17.00
C THR A 2 -3.47 -49.14 15.74
N THR A 3 -4.45 -48.26 15.84
CA THR A 3 -4.84 -47.31 14.78
C THR A 3 -3.61 -46.47 14.40
N PRO A 4 -3.24 -46.34 13.12
CA PRO A 4 -2.13 -45.48 12.73
C PRO A 4 -2.44 -44.05 13.15
N THR A 5 -1.65 -43.51 14.07
CA THR A 5 -1.70 -42.10 14.44
C THR A 5 -1.22 -41.30 13.23
N ASN A 6 -2.04 -40.37 12.73
CA ASN A 6 -1.57 -39.46 11.66
C ASN A 6 -0.36 -38.69 12.18
N GLN A 7 0.78 -38.87 11.50
CA GLN A 7 2.04 -38.20 11.80
C GLN A 7 2.28 -37.09 10.77
N LEU A 8 2.64 -35.90 11.24
CA LEU A 8 3.03 -34.79 10.36
C LEU A 8 4.40 -35.10 9.77
N ARG A 9 4.53 -34.97 8.45
CA ARG A 9 5.77 -35.25 7.72
C ARG A 9 6.15 -34.04 6.89
N ILE A 10 7.41 -33.64 6.97
CA ILE A 10 8.01 -32.65 6.08
C ILE A 10 8.52 -33.40 4.87
N VAL A 11 8.05 -33.02 3.69
CA VAL A 11 8.42 -33.61 2.40
C VAL A 11 9.09 -32.53 1.58
N GLU A 12 10.22 -32.86 0.96
CA GLU A 12 10.92 -31.95 0.05
C GLU A 12 11.21 -32.66 -1.27
N TYR A 13 11.47 -31.85 -2.29
CA TYR A 13 12.19 -32.24 -3.50
C TYR A 13 13.24 -31.16 -3.78
N ARG A 14 14.15 -31.43 -4.72
CA ARG A 14 15.14 -30.46 -5.19
C ARG A 14 15.19 -30.52 -6.72
N ILE A 15 15.41 -29.37 -7.33
CA ILE A 15 15.60 -29.18 -8.77
C ILE A 15 16.79 -28.24 -8.94
N ASP A 16 17.67 -28.53 -9.88
CA ASP A 16 18.76 -27.63 -10.25
C ASP A 16 18.25 -26.58 -11.26
N TYR A 17 18.63 -25.33 -11.02
CA TYR A 17 18.29 -24.21 -11.88
C TYR A 17 19.55 -23.49 -12.34
N THR A 18 19.53 -23.00 -13.58
CA THR A 18 20.50 -22.05 -14.11
C THR A 18 19.95 -20.63 -13.98
N HIS A 19 20.61 -19.77 -13.22
CA HIS A 19 20.27 -18.34 -13.21
C HIS A 19 20.78 -17.70 -14.49
N ARG A 20 19.87 -17.22 -15.34
CA ARG A 20 20.20 -16.55 -16.58
C ARG A 20 19.82 -15.08 -16.47
N VAL A 21 20.80 -14.22 -16.72
CA VAL A 21 20.65 -12.77 -16.72
C VAL A 21 21.11 -12.23 -18.08
N GLN A 22 20.34 -11.31 -18.65
CA GLN A 22 20.69 -10.59 -19.87
C GLN A 22 20.44 -9.10 -19.66
N VAL A 23 21.43 -8.27 -19.99
CA VAL A 23 21.34 -6.81 -19.92
C VAL A 23 21.66 -6.21 -21.29
N GLY A 24 21.05 -5.07 -21.59
CA GLY A 24 21.44 -4.27 -22.75
C GLY A 24 22.74 -3.53 -22.45
N VAL A 25 23.70 -3.58 -23.37
CA VAL A 25 24.96 -2.82 -23.24
C VAL A 25 25.25 -2.11 -24.55
N VAL A 26 25.51 -0.81 -24.47
CA VAL A 26 25.99 -0.03 -25.62
C VAL A 26 27.51 -0.04 -25.59
N ALA A 27 28.12 -0.70 -26.59
CA ALA A 27 29.57 -0.81 -26.72
C ALA A 27 29.97 -0.85 -28.20
N ASP A 28 31.24 -0.57 -28.47
CA ASP A 28 31.85 -0.63 -29.80
C ASP A 28 32.29 -2.04 -30.22
N CYS A 29 32.50 -2.94 -29.25
CA CYS A 29 32.76 -4.36 -29.48
C CYS A 29 32.30 -5.24 -28.30
N ASP A 30 32.30 -6.56 -28.53
CA ASP A 30 31.86 -7.56 -27.56
C ASP A 30 32.71 -7.55 -26.27
N ASP A 31 34.02 -7.38 -26.39
CA ASP A 31 34.92 -7.34 -25.23
C ASP A 31 34.61 -6.13 -24.33
N THR A 32 34.37 -4.96 -24.91
CA THR A 32 33.94 -3.77 -24.17
C THR A 32 32.57 -4.01 -23.52
N ALA A 33 31.62 -4.64 -24.22
CA ALA A 33 30.30 -4.95 -23.67
C ALA A 33 30.40 -5.87 -22.44
N ILE A 34 31.22 -6.92 -22.53
CA ILE A 34 31.46 -7.87 -21.44
C ILE A 34 32.12 -7.16 -20.26
N ALA A 35 33.13 -6.33 -20.50
CA ALA A 35 33.81 -5.58 -19.44
C ALA A 35 32.87 -4.60 -18.71
N LEU A 36 31.97 -3.94 -19.43
CA LEU A 36 30.96 -3.05 -18.85
C LEU A 36 29.95 -3.82 -18.02
N ALA A 37 29.44 -4.95 -18.51
CA ALA A 37 28.53 -5.80 -17.76
C ALA A 37 29.20 -6.36 -16.48
N GLN A 38 30.45 -6.82 -16.57
CA GLN A 38 31.20 -7.30 -15.42
C GLN A 38 31.40 -6.20 -14.37
N ALA A 39 31.77 -4.99 -14.79
CA ALA A 39 31.93 -3.86 -13.89
C ALA A 39 30.61 -3.50 -13.17
N ALA A 40 29.47 -3.57 -13.88
CA ALA A 40 28.16 -3.37 -13.28
C ALA A 40 27.79 -4.49 -12.28
N PHE A 41 28.13 -5.75 -12.59
CA PHE A 41 27.94 -6.88 -11.68
C PHE A 41 28.75 -6.71 -10.41
N ASP A 42 30.04 -6.39 -10.53
CA ASP A 42 30.95 -6.19 -9.39
C ASP A 42 30.53 -5.01 -8.51
N ALA A 43 29.91 -4.00 -9.11
CA ALA A 43 29.33 -2.85 -8.41
C ALA A 43 27.94 -3.13 -7.81
N GLY A 44 27.32 -4.28 -8.11
CA GLY A 44 25.95 -4.62 -7.70
C GLY A 44 24.85 -3.85 -8.42
N ALA A 45 25.18 -3.18 -9.54
CA ALA A 45 24.27 -2.30 -10.29
C ALA A 45 23.65 -2.97 -11.53
N ILE A 46 24.06 -4.20 -11.86
CA ILE A 46 23.61 -4.90 -13.08
C ILE A 46 22.08 -5.17 -13.10
N TRP A 47 21.41 -5.12 -11.94
CA TRP A 47 19.97 -5.35 -11.80
C TRP A 47 19.13 -4.06 -11.71
N ASP A 48 19.76 -2.88 -11.77
CA ASP A 48 19.08 -1.60 -11.54
C ASP A 48 18.08 -1.22 -12.64
N ASN A 49 18.11 -1.92 -13.78
CA ASN A 49 17.22 -1.72 -14.93
C ASN A 49 17.17 -0.24 -15.39
N THR A 50 18.33 0.32 -15.71
CA THR A 50 18.46 1.71 -16.15
C THR A 50 18.25 1.83 -17.66
N PRO A 51 17.91 3.03 -18.19
CA PRO A 51 17.84 3.25 -19.63
C PRO A 51 19.15 2.94 -20.38
N GLU A 52 20.29 3.15 -19.74
CA GLU A 52 21.62 2.93 -20.31
C GLU A 52 22.06 1.45 -20.26
N MET A 53 21.55 0.68 -19.29
CA MET A 53 21.78 -0.76 -19.14
C MET A 53 20.48 -1.46 -18.73
N PRO A 54 19.52 -1.63 -19.66
CA PRO A 54 18.23 -2.20 -19.33
C PRO A 54 18.37 -3.68 -18.97
N LEU A 55 17.62 -4.13 -17.96
CA LEU A 55 17.52 -5.55 -17.61
C LEU A 55 16.56 -6.21 -18.60
N LEU A 56 17.10 -7.07 -19.47
CA LEU A 56 16.35 -7.69 -20.57
C LEU A 56 15.77 -9.05 -20.19
N TYR A 57 16.46 -9.78 -19.32
CA TYR A 57 16.06 -11.07 -18.81
C TYR A 57 16.71 -11.31 -17.45
N ASP A 58 15.92 -11.79 -16.49
CA ASP A 58 16.40 -12.20 -15.16
C ASP A 58 15.44 -13.28 -14.65
N ASP A 59 15.81 -14.54 -14.88
CA ASP A 59 15.02 -15.67 -14.43
C ASP A 59 15.89 -16.91 -14.23
N TYR A 60 15.31 -17.93 -13.61
CA TYR A 60 15.90 -19.23 -13.40
C TYR A 60 15.32 -20.23 -14.41
N ASP A 61 16.19 -20.78 -15.26
CA ASP A 61 15.85 -21.86 -16.18
C ASP A 61 16.05 -23.21 -15.49
N GLU A 62 15.03 -24.07 -15.49
CA GLU A 62 15.18 -25.47 -15.04
C GLU A 62 16.18 -26.20 -15.93
N VAL A 63 17.06 -26.99 -15.31
CA VAL A 63 17.93 -27.89 -16.08
C VAL A 63 17.06 -29.00 -16.67
N GLU A 64 17.11 -29.17 -18.01
CA GLU A 64 16.33 -30.19 -18.70
C GLU A 64 16.65 -31.61 -18.21
N ASP A 65 15.68 -32.53 -18.37
CA ASP A 65 15.77 -33.96 -18.02
C ASP A 65 15.85 -34.32 -16.52
N GLU A 66 15.60 -33.38 -15.61
CA GLU A 66 15.47 -33.72 -14.19
C GLU A 66 14.15 -34.43 -13.86
N THR A 67 14.25 -35.54 -13.14
CA THR A 67 13.09 -36.21 -12.56
C THR A 67 12.86 -35.70 -11.14
N LEU A 68 11.69 -35.13 -10.89
CA LEU A 68 11.31 -34.61 -9.58
C LEU A 68 11.10 -35.76 -8.57
N ILE A 69 12.01 -35.90 -7.60
CA ILE A 69 11.97 -36.93 -6.57
C ILE A 69 11.61 -36.33 -5.21
N PHE A 70 10.45 -36.71 -4.69
CA PHE A 70 10.02 -36.35 -3.34
C PHE A 70 10.62 -37.28 -2.28
N ARG A 71 10.99 -36.71 -1.14
CA ARG A 71 11.46 -37.45 0.03
C ARG A 71 10.92 -36.88 1.33
N VAL A 72 10.56 -37.75 2.27
CA VAL A 72 10.27 -37.34 3.64
C VAL A 72 11.60 -37.00 4.32
N VAL A 73 11.75 -35.77 4.80
CA VAL A 73 12.96 -35.30 5.49
C VAL A 73 12.81 -35.23 7.00
N ALA A 74 11.58 -35.14 7.51
CA ALA A 74 11.32 -35.20 8.93
C ALA A 74 9.90 -35.69 9.24
N THR A 75 9.74 -36.30 10.41
CA THR A 75 8.45 -36.53 11.05
C THR A 75 8.39 -35.66 12.30
N VAL A 76 7.34 -34.85 12.44
CA VAL A 76 7.25 -33.82 13.49
C VAL A 76 5.97 -33.95 14.31
N ALA A 77 6.01 -33.50 15.55
CA ALA A 77 4.82 -33.43 16.42
C ALA A 77 3.97 -32.18 16.14
N ARG A 78 4.60 -31.12 15.61
CA ARG A 78 3.97 -29.86 15.18
C ARG A 78 4.78 -29.26 14.02
N TRP A 79 4.16 -28.40 13.22
CA TRP A 79 4.86 -27.68 12.16
C TRP A 79 5.93 -26.73 12.74
N PRO A 80 7.10 -26.62 12.09
CA PRO A 80 8.07 -25.59 12.45
C PRO A 80 7.51 -24.20 12.11
N GLU A 81 8.12 -23.17 12.70
CA GLU A 81 7.85 -21.78 12.28
C GLU A 81 8.23 -21.60 10.81
N PRO A 82 7.46 -20.79 10.04
CA PRO A 82 7.78 -20.51 8.65
C PRO A 82 9.19 -19.92 8.49
N ALA A 83 9.90 -20.39 7.46
CA ALA A 83 11.18 -19.79 7.07
C ALA A 83 10.98 -18.34 6.57
N VAL A 84 12.04 -17.53 6.62
CA VAL A 84 12.00 -16.12 6.18
C VAL A 84 11.49 -15.97 4.75
N CYS A 85 11.86 -16.87 3.85
CA CYS A 85 11.36 -16.87 2.46
C CYS A 85 9.83 -17.03 2.39
N VAL A 86 9.24 -17.86 3.26
CA VAL A 86 7.77 -18.04 3.35
C VAL A 86 7.10 -16.79 3.92
N VAL A 87 7.72 -16.17 4.92
CA VAL A 87 7.25 -14.89 5.48
C VAL A 87 7.27 -13.80 4.40
N ASN A 88 8.37 -13.68 3.65
CA ASN A 88 8.49 -12.71 2.57
C ASN A 88 7.48 -12.95 1.45
N ALA A 89 7.32 -14.21 1.00
CA ALA A 89 6.31 -14.55 0.01
C ALA A 89 4.88 -14.21 0.47
N THR A 90 4.59 -14.40 1.77
CA THR A 90 3.30 -14.02 2.35
C THR A 90 3.10 -12.50 2.35
N ARG A 91 4.16 -11.74 2.66
CA ARG A 91 4.15 -10.27 2.61
C ARG A 91 3.96 -9.76 1.20
N ASP A 92 4.65 -10.34 0.21
CA ASP A 92 4.53 -9.95 -1.20
C ASP A 92 3.13 -10.22 -1.73
N ALA A 93 2.55 -11.38 -1.39
CA ALA A 93 1.16 -11.70 -1.73
C ALA A 93 0.18 -10.70 -1.10
N ALA A 94 0.41 -10.33 0.17
CA ALA A 94 -0.40 -9.34 0.86
C ALA A 94 -0.27 -7.93 0.24
N ALA A 95 0.93 -7.53 -0.19
CA ALA A 95 1.17 -6.26 -0.86
C ALA A 95 0.43 -6.19 -2.21
N ARG A 96 0.54 -7.24 -3.04
CA ARG A 96 -0.17 -7.33 -4.32
C ARG A 96 -1.69 -7.26 -4.14
N GLU A 97 -2.22 -7.99 -3.16
CA GLU A 97 -3.65 -7.97 -2.85
C GLU A 97 -4.11 -6.59 -2.33
N THR A 98 -3.27 -5.92 -1.54
CA THR A 98 -3.53 -4.54 -1.09
C THR A 98 -3.70 -3.61 -2.29
N CYS A 99 -2.75 -3.62 -3.24
CA CYS A 99 -2.84 -2.81 -4.45
C CYS A 99 -4.12 -3.11 -5.26
N ARG A 100 -4.48 -4.39 -5.40
CA ARG A 100 -5.70 -4.81 -6.10
C ARG A 100 -6.96 -4.26 -5.42
N LEU A 101 -7.04 -4.34 -4.09
CA LEU A 101 -8.16 -3.84 -3.31
C LEU A 101 -8.27 -2.32 -3.36
N LEU A 102 -7.16 -1.60 -3.36
CA LEU A 102 -7.14 -0.14 -3.52
C LEU A 102 -7.67 0.28 -4.90
N MET A 103 -7.23 -0.38 -5.97
CA MET A 103 -7.77 -0.12 -7.32
C MET A 103 -9.26 -0.43 -7.41
N LEU A 104 -9.72 -1.49 -6.76
CA LEU A 104 -11.15 -1.82 -6.69
C LEU A 104 -11.92 -0.77 -5.89
N ALA A 105 -11.41 -0.35 -4.73
CA ALA A 105 -12.03 0.69 -3.92
C ALA A 105 -12.17 2.01 -4.71
N GLU A 106 -11.16 2.38 -5.49
CA GLU A 106 -11.24 3.57 -6.34
C GLU A 106 -12.33 3.44 -7.43
N ALA A 107 -12.44 2.27 -8.07
CA ALA A 107 -13.51 2.01 -9.04
C ALA A 107 -14.91 2.08 -8.41
N LEU A 108 -15.07 1.60 -7.16
CA LEU A 108 -16.31 1.72 -6.38
C LEU A 108 -16.60 3.18 -6.00
N ARG A 109 -15.58 3.96 -5.62
CA ARG A 109 -15.70 5.38 -5.23
C ARG A 109 -16.20 6.26 -6.37
N VAL A 110 -15.71 6.04 -7.58
CA VAL A 110 -16.11 6.77 -8.80
C VAL A 110 -17.47 6.26 -9.33
N GLY A 111 -18.14 5.37 -8.60
CA GLY A 111 -19.51 4.91 -8.88
C GLY A 111 -19.62 3.96 -10.07
N GLN A 112 -18.51 3.36 -10.52
CA GLN A 112 -18.51 2.51 -11.71
C GLN A 112 -19.02 1.09 -11.42
N LEU A 113 -18.94 0.63 -10.17
CA LEU A 113 -19.34 -0.71 -9.72
C LEU A 113 -19.85 -0.60 -8.27
N GLY A 114 -20.87 -1.37 -7.90
CA GLY A 114 -21.06 -1.78 -6.50
C GLY A 114 -22.28 -1.27 -5.75
N ALA A 115 -22.62 -2.01 -4.70
CA ALA A 115 -23.72 -1.74 -3.78
C ALA A 115 -23.29 -0.81 -2.62
N GLU A 116 -24.26 -0.28 -1.89
CA GLU A 116 -24.01 0.59 -0.74
C GLU A 116 -23.07 -0.08 0.29
N GLY A 117 -22.07 0.69 0.74
CA GLY A 117 -21.06 0.26 1.70
C GLY A 117 -19.97 -0.69 1.16
N GLU A 118 -19.99 -1.04 -0.13
CA GLU A 118 -18.97 -1.91 -0.73
C GLU A 118 -17.60 -1.23 -0.82
N TYR A 119 -17.58 0.08 -1.06
CA TYR A 119 -16.36 0.91 -1.01
C TYR A 119 -15.63 0.77 0.33
N GLN A 120 -16.34 1.03 1.43
CA GLN A 120 -15.75 1.01 2.77
C GLN A 120 -15.25 -0.40 3.14
N ARG A 121 -16.04 -1.44 2.86
CA ARG A 121 -15.64 -2.84 3.12
C ARG A 121 -14.37 -3.22 2.36
N THR A 122 -14.25 -2.79 1.11
CA THR A 122 -13.08 -3.06 0.26
C THR A 122 -11.86 -2.33 0.79
N LEU A 123 -12.02 -1.07 1.20
CA LEU A 123 -10.95 -0.27 1.79
C LEU A 123 -10.47 -0.86 3.13
N ASP A 124 -11.38 -1.29 4.00
CA ASP A 124 -11.05 -1.96 5.26
C ASP A 124 -10.29 -3.27 5.00
N GLN A 125 -10.64 -4.01 3.96
CA GLN A 125 -9.90 -5.21 3.56
C GLN A 125 -8.48 -4.85 3.07
N ALA A 126 -8.32 -3.76 2.31
CA ALA A 126 -7.00 -3.30 1.86
C ALA A 126 -6.10 -2.98 3.06
N TYR A 127 -6.60 -2.27 4.08
CA TYR A 127 -5.84 -1.96 5.29
C TYR A 127 -5.42 -3.22 6.07
N ARG A 128 -6.32 -4.21 6.20
CA ARG A 128 -5.97 -5.48 6.84
C ARG A 128 -4.87 -6.23 6.10
N MET A 129 -4.87 -6.18 4.76
CA MET A 129 -3.80 -6.79 3.96
C MET A 129 -2.49 -6.01 4.10
N ALA A 130 -2.55 -4.68 4.12
CA ALA A 130 -1.38 -3.83 4.35
C ALA A 130 -0.72 -4.10 5.72
N ALA A 131 -1.52 -4.31 6.78
CA ALA A 131 -1.00 -4.61 8.11
C ALA A 131 -0.16 -5.91 8.13
N LYS A 132 -0.56 -6.93 7.35
CA LYS A 132 0.17 -8.20 7.21
C LYS A 132 1.54 -8.02 6.56
N VAL A 133 1.76 -6.98 5.74
CA VAL A 133 3.06 -6.70 5.14
C VAL A 133 4.09 -6.34 6.21
N PHE A 134 3.70 -5.50 7.17
CA PHE A 134 4.63 -4.97 8.20
C PHE A 134 4.76 -5.87 9.43
N GLY A 135 3.95 -6.93 9.55
CA GLY A 135 3.96 -7.81 10.73
C GLY A 135 3.57 -7.10 12.03
N GLY A 136 2.95 -5.92 11.93
CA GLY A 136 2.46 -5.15 13.07
C GLY A 136 1.03 -5.53 13.45
N PRO A 137 0.55 -5.10 14.64
CA PRO A 137 -0.85 -5.24 14.99
C PRO A 137 -1.72 -4.59 13.90
N GLU A 138 -2.90 -5.18 13.66
CA GLU A 138 -3.98 -4.53 12.92
C GLU A 138 -4.11 -3.11 13.50
N VAL A 139 -3.87 -2.08 12.69
CA VAL A 139 -4.11 -0.71 13.13
C VAL A 139 -5.63 -0.61 13.23
N GLU A 140 -6.17 -0.85 14.43
CA GLU A 140 -7.59 -0.70 14.70
C GLU A 140 -7.98 0.76 14.48
N GLY A 141 -8.71 0.98 13.38
CA GLY A 141 -9.13 2.30 12.93
C GLY A 141 -8.23 2.82 11.82
N ALA A 142 -8.86 3.20 10.70
CA ALA A 142 -8.23 4.04 9.69
C ALA A 142 -7.54 5.23 10.40
N PRO A 143 -6.34 5.65 9.95
CA PRO A 143 -5.66 6.78 10.54
C PRO A 143 -6.61 7.97 10.53
N ARG A 144 -6.93 8.50 11.72
CA ARG A 144 -7.85 9.62 11.85
C ARG A 144 -7.09 10.91 11.56
N PRO A 145 -7.54 11.74 10.61
CA PRO A 145 -6.88 13.00 10.32
C PRO A 145 -6.86 13.88 11.57
N ARG A 146 -5.71 14.50 11.84
CA ARG A 146 -5.59 15.57 12.83
C ARG A 146 -5.84 16.88 12.12
N VAL A 147 -7.04 17.41 12.27
CA VAL A 147 -7.42 18.70 11.69
C VAL A 147 -7.19 19.82 12.72
N VAL A 148 -6.51 20.88 12.31
CA VAL A 148 -6.36 22.13 13.06
C VAL A 148 -7.12 23.21 12.32
N VAL A 149 -8.07 23.87 13.00
CA VAL A 149 -8.83 25.00 12.47
C VAL A 149 -8.50 26.24 13.29
N ALA A 150 -7.98 27.28 12.65
CA ALA A 150 -7.72 28.58 13.28
C ALA A 150 -8.98 29.45 13.20
N VAL A 151 -9.47 29.93 14.35
CA VAL A 151 -10.67 30.77 14.44
C VAL A 151 -10.32 32.06 15.16
N GLU A 152 -10.62 33.20 14.52
CA GLU A 152 -10.47 34.53 15.11
C GLU A 152 -11.73 35.35 14.86
N GLY A 153 -12.27 35.97 15.92
CA GLY A 153 -13.44 36.85 15.81
C GLY A 153 -14.72 36.15 15.31
N GLY A 154 -14.81 34.82 15.43
CA GLY A 154 -15.94 34.03 14.92
C GLY A 154 -15.79 33.54 13.47
N LEU A 155 -14.68 33.88 12.80
CA LEU A 155 -14.39 33.49 11.42
C LEU A 155 -13.26 32.45 11.38
N VAL A 156 -13.41 31.45 10.51
CA VAL A 156 -12.33 30.50 10.19
C VAL A 156 -11.27 31.22 9.37
N GLN A 157 -10.07 31.36 9.94
CA GLN A 157 -8.92 32.04 9.30
C GLN A 157 -8.04 31.05 8.52
N GLY A 158 -8.13 29.76 8.83
CA GLY A 158 -7.39 28.72 8.13
C GLY A 158 -7.66 27.33 8.67
N ALA A 159 -7.38 26.31 7.87
CA ALA A 159 -7.46 24.91 8.25
C ALA A 159 -6.26 24.12 7.70
N SER A 160 -5.79 23.14 8.46
CA SER A 160 -4.70 22.24 8.05
C SER A 160 -4.96 20.83 8.57
N SER A 161 -4.41 19.84 7.87
CA SER A 161 -4.54 18.43 8.21
C SER A 161 -3.27 17.67 7.84
N ASP A 162 -2.94 16.64 8.63
CA ASP A 162 -1.83 15.72 8.36
C ASP A 162 -2.19 14.62 7.35
N LEU A 163 -3.47 14.54 6.96
CA LEU A 163 -4.01 13.68 5.91
C LEU A 163 -5.00 14.48 5.04
N PRO A 164 -5.26 14.08 3.78
CA PRO A 164 -6.27 14.73 2.96
C PRO A 164 -7.65 14.68 3.63
N VAL A 165 -8.33 15.82 3.73
CA VAL A 165 -9.68 15.92 4.30
C VAL A 165 -10.55 16.87 3.49
N GLU A 166 -11.84 16.56 3.45
CA GLU A 166 -12.87 17.49 3.04
C GLU A 166 -13.37 18.21 4.30
N LEU A 167 -13.25 19.54 4.31
CA LEU A 167 -13.69 20.38 5.42
C LEU A 167 -14.84 21.26 4.96
N VAL A 168 -15.94 21.23 5.72
CA VAL A 168 -17.12 22.06 5.50
C VAL A 168 -17.28 23.01 6.67
N VAL A 169 -17.31 24.31 6.39
CA VAL A 169 -17.55 25.35 7.38
C VAL A 169 -18.98 25.88 7.19
N VAL A 170 -19.75 25.88 8.27
CA VAL A 170 -21.13 26.37 8.31
C VAL A 170 -21.16 27.61 9.20
N ASP A 171 -21.43 28.77 8.61
CA ASP A 171 -21.55 30.03 9.33
C ASP A 171 -23.03 30.42 9.47
N TYR A 172 -23.51 30.45 10.71
CA TYR A 172 -24.89 30.78 11.05
C TYR A 172 -25.13 32.30 11.20
N ASP A 173 -24.09 33.14 11.22
CA ASP A 173 -24.24 34.60 11.31
C ASP A 173 -24.46 35.25 9.94
N VAL A 174 -25.53 34.81 9.27
CA VAL A 174 -25.92 35.34 7.96
C VAL A 174 -26.66 36.66 8.15
N LYS A 175 -26.02 37.77 7.76
CA LYS A 175 -26.63 39.12 7.84
C LYS A 175 -27.67 39.38 6.76
N ASN A 176 -27.57 38.71 5.61
CA ASN A 176 -28.52 38.83 4.50
C ASN A 176 -28.78 37.46 3.85
N PRO A 177 -30.04 36.96 3.87
CA PRO A 177 -30.40 35.69 3.23
C PRO A 177 -30.10 35.61 1.73
N ASP A 178 -30.07 36.75 1.05
CA ASP A 178 -29.84 36.83 -0.40
C ASP A 178 -28.37 36.56 -0.79
N ASP A 179 -27.45 36.47 0.18
CA ASP A 179 -26.02 36.20 -0.04
C ASP A 179 -25.70 34.70 -0.20
N GLY A 180 -26.67 33.89 -0.64
CA GLY A 180 -26.49 32.45 -0.90
C GLY A 180 -26.62 31.56 0.33
N ALA A 181 -27.39 31.98 1.34
CA ALA A 181 -27.63 31.18 2.53
C ALA A 181 -28.49 29.94 2.23
N LEU A 182 -28.13 28.82 2.86
CA LEU A 182 -28.80 27.53 2.74
C LEU A 182 -29.53 27.17 4.04
N ALA A 183 -30.65 26.47 3.91
CA ALA A 183 -31.37 25.92 5.04
C ALA A 183 -30.66 24.66 5.56
N ILE A 184 -30.11 24.72 6.78
CA ILE A 184 -29.37 23.62 7.41
C ILE A 184 -30.27 22.95 8.46
N PRO A 185 -30.56 21.64 8.32
CA PRO A 185 -31.40 20.92 9.27
C PRO A 185 -30.73 20.78 10.63
N GLN A 186 -31.50 21.03 11.69
CA GLN A 186 -31.01 21.05 13.07
C GLN A 186 -31.42 19.77 13.82
N SER A 187 -30.56 19.27 14.71
CA SER A 187 -30.77 18.03 15.46
C SER A 187 -32.00 18.06 16.39
N GLY A 188 -32.51 19.24 16.72
CA GLY A 188 -33.75 19.44 17.50
C GLY A 188 -35.04 19.44 16.66
N GLY A 189 -34.95 19.28 15.35
CA GLY A 189 -36.04 19.49 14.39
C GLY A 189 -36.14 20.96 13.96
N GLY A 190 -36.37 21.17 12.66
CA GLY A 190 -36.38 22.50 12.03
C GLY A 190 -35.11 22.80 11.23
N GLU A 191 -35.06 23.99 10.63
CA GLU A 191 -33.96 24.44 9.77
C GLU A 191 -33.47 25.83 10.24
N SER A 192 -32.19 26.13 9.99
CA SER A 192 -31.61 27.46 10.21
C SER A 192 -30.81 27.88 8.99
N LEU A 193 -30.86 29.16 8.64
CA LEU A 193 -30.09 29.69 7.51
C LEU A 193 -28.62 29.83 7.89
N ALA A 194 -27.74 29.32 7.04
CA ALA A 194 -26.30 29.45 7.17
C ALA A 194 -25.64 29.60 5.80
N SER A 195 -24.48 30.26 5.74
CA SER A 195 -23.62 30.21 4.56
C SER A 195 -22.72 28.97 4.64
N LEU A 196 -22.50 28.31 3.50
CA LEU A 196 -21.71 27.09 3.38
C LEU A 196 -20.43 27.39 2.60
N ALA A 197 -19.28 27.07 3.19
CA ALA A 197 -17.99 27.11 2.51
C ALA A 197 -17.36 25.72 2.53
N GLU A 198 -17.21 25.13 1.34
CA GLU A 198 -16.51 23.86 1.14
C GLU A 198 -15.05 24.14 0.77
N GLN A 199 -14.11 23.53 1.47
CA GLN A 199 -12.69 23.63 1.17
C GLN A 199 -12.03 22.25 1.17
N VAL A 200 -11.25 22.00 0.12
CA VAL A 200 -10.33 20.85 0.06
C VAL A 200 -9.02 21.28 0.71
N VAL A 201 -8.65 20.61 1.80
CA VAL A 201 -7.38 20.86 2.49
C VAL A 201 -6.39 19.81 2.00
N GLU A 202 -5.49 20.23 1.10
CA GLU A 202 -4.37 19.41 0.65
C GLU A 202 -3.26 19.37 1.71
N ILE A 203 -2.50 18.27 1.71
CA ILE A 203 -1.39 18.03 2.65
C ILE A 203 -0.36 19.15 2.49
N TYR A 204 -0.12 19.93 3.54
CA TYR A 204 1.01 20.86 3.59
C TYR A 204 1.94 20.49 4.77
N PRO A 205 2.99 19.68 4.53
CA PRO A 205 3.85 19.16 5.59
C PRO A 205 4.62 20.23 6.37
N GLY A 206 4.92 21.39 5.75
CA GLY A 206 5.71 22.46 6.40
C GLY A 206 4.90 23.41 7.29
N PHE A 207 3.57 23.46 7.17
CA PHE A 207 2.75 24.52 7.77
C PHE A 207 2.52 24.26 9.25
N VAL A 208 2.43 22.99 9.67
CA VAL A 208 2.35 22.65 11.09
C VAL A 208 3.67 22.99 11.81
N GLU A 209 4.82 22.82 11.14
CA GLU A 209 6.13 23.23 11.67
C GLU A 209 6.32 24.76 11.70
N ASP A 210 5.78 25.48 10.71
CA ASP A 210 5.93 26.93 10.58
C ASP A 210 4.92 27.73 11.42
N VAL A 211 3.69 27.24 11.63
CA VAL A 211 2.65 27.93 12.40
C VAL A 211 2.89 27.88 13.91
N TRP A 212 3.59 26.86 14.41
CA TRP A 212 3.81 26.67 15.86
C TRP A 212 5.24 26.98 16.32
N ARG A 213 6.11 27.55 15.47
CA ARG A 213 7.33 28.23 15.95
C ARG A 213 7.00 29.63 16.48
N LEU A 214 6.35 29.67 17.64
CA LEU A 214 6.37 30.82 18.53
C LEU A 214 7.01 30.38 19.86
N THR A 215 8.29 30.74 20.00
CA THR A 215 9.12 30.89 21.23
C THR A 215 8.90 29.95 22.41
#